data_AF-A0A1V1PHB7-F1
#
_entry.id   AF-A0A1V1PHB7-F1
#
_cell.length_a   1.000
_cell.length_b   1.000
_cell.length_c   1.000
_cell.angle_alpha   90.00
_cell.angle_beta   90.00
_cell.angle_gamma   90.00
#
_symmetry.space_group_name_H-M   'P 1'
#
loop_
_entity.id
_entity.type
_entity.pdbx_description
1 polymer ?
#
loop_
_entity_poly.entity_id
_entity_poly.type
_entity_poly.pdbx_seq_one_letter_code
_entity_poly.pdbx_strand_id
1 'polypeptide(L)'
;MKPFFKTLKEGRKNGSIANVFITGVLPITLDDLASGFTIADFLTLNPDFECMLGFTQSEVDQLLDDIYHDYEIDPGSRKEVGTVIKNHYNGYHFVDPSGEALYNSTILMFFLKWFLLKKEIPENLTDLNLRTDLSWVKRITGKNPEKTKEVIQKLNIGNLIPYDKDTLISKFNMSQFLTKFFPISFFI
;
A
#
# COMPACT_ATOMS: atom_id res chain seq x y z
N MET A 1 2.77 17.03 19.37
CA MET A 1 2.00 15.78 19.10
C MET A 1 1.49 15.10 20.37
N LYS A 2 2.33 14.75 21.36
CA LYS A 2 1.87 14.18 22.66
C LYS A 2 0.75 14.98 23.37
N PRO A 3 0.76 16.34 23.37
CA PRO A 3 -0.34 17.12 23.96
C PRO A 3 -1.68 16.93 23.25
N PHE A 4 -1.69 16.83 21.92
CA PHE A 4 -2.91 16.64 21.12
C PHE A 4 -3.61 15.32 21.48
N PHE A 5 -2.86 14.23 21.53
CA PHE A 5 -3.39 12.93 21.92
C PHE A 5 -3.87 12.91 23.38
N LYS A 6 -3.18 13.62 24.29
CA LYS A 6 -3.65 13.76 25.67
C LYS A 6 -5.03 14.43 25.74
N THR A 7 -5.25 15.49 24.98
CA THR A 7 -6.55 16.18 24.88
C THR A 7 -7.66 15.26 24.36
N LEU A 8 -7.39 14.47 23.32
CA LEU A 8 -8.36 13.49 22.80
C LEU A 8 -8.73 12.44 23.86
N LYS A 9 -7.74 11.95 24.63
CA LYS A 9 -7.96 10.98 25.71
C LYS A 9 -8.80 11.57 26.84
N GLU A 10 -8.56 12.81 27.23
CA GLU A 10 -9.36 13.53 28.23
C GLU A 10 -10.80 13.74 27.74
N GLY A 11 -10.99 14.10 26.47
CA GLY A 11 -12.30 14.21 25.84
C GLY A 11 -13.07 12.88 25.79
N ARG A 12 -12.40 11.74 25.59
CA ARG A 12 -13.03 10.40 25.71
C ARG A 12 -13.42 10.11 27.16
N LYS A 13 -12.55 10.42 28.13
CA LYS A 13 -12.80 10.15 29.57
C LYS A 13 -13.96 10.97 30.14
N ASN A 14 -14.08 12.23 29.75
CA ASN A 14 -15.13 13.13 30.26
C ASN A 14 -16.43 13.08 29.43
N GLY A 15 -16.48 12.23 28.40
CA GLY A 15 -17.67 12.04 27.56
C GLY A 15 -17.90 13.12 26.49
N SER A 16 -17.02 14.12 26.36
CA SER A 16 -17.14 15.16 25.32
C SER A 16 -16.83 14.62 23.92
N ILE A 17 -16.11 13.49 23.84
CA ILE A 17 -15.81 12.78 22.61
C ILE A 17 -16.37 11.35 22.73
N ALA A 18 -17.20 10.95 21.77
CA ALA A 18 -17.85 9.64 21.76
C ALA A 18 -17.03 8.55 21.07
N ASN A 19 -16.24 8.88 20.04
CA ASN A 19 -15.29 7.99 19.35
C ASN A 19 -14.25 8.83 18.62
N VAL A 20 -13.07 8.25 18.36
CA VAL A 20 -12.00 8.88 17.55
C VAL A 20 -11.57 7.86 16.51
N PHE A 21 -11.61 8.25 15.24
CA PHE A 21 -11.05 7.48 14.14
C PHE A 21 -9.91 8.28 13.50
N ILE A 22 -8.77 7.64 13.32
CA ILE A 22 -7.55 8.27 12.80
C ILE A 22 -7.13 7.50 11.55
N THR A 23 -6.92 8.21 10.45
CA THR A 23 -6.45 7.67 9.17
C THR A 23 -5.25 8.48 8.66
N GLY A 24 -4.53 7.93 7.67
CA GLY A 24 -3.34 8.52 7.07
C GLY A 24 -2.02 8.04 7.71
N VAL A 25 -0.93 8.65 7.28
CA VAL A 25 0.42 8.29 7.74
C VAL A 25 0.71 8.99 9.07
N LEU A 26 0.84 8.22 10.14
CA LEU A 26 1.24 8.74 11.44
C LEU A 26 2.78 8.85 11.52
N PRO A 27 3.35 10.04 11.78
CA PRO A 27 4.81 10.24 11.83
C PRO A 27 5.43 9.76 13.15
N ILE A 28 4.77 8.85 13.88
CA ILE A 28 5.18 8.36 15.20
C ILE A 28 5.26 6.85 15.21
N THR A 29 6.19 6.32 16.01
CA THR A 29 6.31 4.87 16.21
C THR A 29 5.09 4.35 16.96
N LEU A 30 4.73 3.09 16.67
CA LEU A 30 3.61 2.40 17.31
C LEU A 30 3.73 2.42 18.83
N ASP A 31 4.96 2.30 19.37
CA ASP A 31 5.26 2.33 20.79
C ASP A 31 4.96 3.67 21.47
N ASP A 32 5.21 4.79 20.77
CA ASP A 32 4.89 6.13 21.26
C ASP A 32 3.37 6.38 21.29
N LEU A 33 2.60 5.75 20.39
CA LEU A 33 1.14 5.81 20.39
C LEU A 33 0.56 4.88 21.48
N ALA A 34 1.03 3.64 21.59
CA ALA A 34 0.54 2.66 22.55
C ALA A 34 0.75 3.08 24.01
N SER A 35 1.88 3.75 24.33
CA SER A 35 2.15 4.25 25.69
C SER A 35 1.28 5.46 26.09
N GLY A 36 0.83 6.28 25.13
CA GLY A 36 -0.07 7.42 25.37
C GLY A 36 -1.56 7.08 25.25
N PHE A 37 -1.90 6.11 24.40
CA PHE A 37 -3.24 5.82 23.87
C PHE A 37 -3.61 4.34 24.04
N THR A 38 -3.54 3.85 25.27
CA THR A 38 -3.91 2.49 25.70
C THR A 38 -5.38 2.08 25.44
N ILE A 39 -6.15 2.91 24.75
CA ILE A 39 -7.60 2.76 24.47
C ILE A 39 -7.85 2.77 22.95
N ALA A 40 -6.81 2.79 22.11
CA ALA A 40 -6.96 2.72 20.65
C ALA A 40 -6.84 1.28 20.15
N ASP A 41 -7.77 0.90 19.28
CA ASP A 41 -7.68 -0.31 18.47
C ASP A 41 -6.96 0.00 17.17
N PHE A 42 -5.99 -0.84 16.83
CA PHE A 42 -5.22 -0.71 15.59
C PHE A 42 -5.86 -1.58 14.51
N LEU A 43 -6.51 -0.93 13.54
CA LEU A 43 -7.25 -1.61 12.49
C LEU A 43 -6.45 -1.84 11.21
N THR A 44 -5.35 -1.12 10.99
CA THR A 44 -4.61 -1.12 9.71
C THR A 44 -4.16 -2.51 9.24
N LEU A 45 -3.81 -3.43 10.15
CA LEU A 45 -3.42 -4.80 9.81
C LEU A 45 -4.44 -5.84 10.35
N ASN A 46 -5.66 -5.40 10.66
CA ASN A 46 -6.75 -6.30 10.98
C ASN A 46 -7.30 -6.89 9.66
N PRO A 47 -7.39 -8.22 9.52
CA PRO A 47 -7.92 -8.87 8.31
C PRO A 47 -9.28 -8.31 7.87
N ASP A 48 -10.17 -7.96 8.81
CA ASP A 48 -11.50 -7.43 8.51
C ASP A 48 -11.48 -6.06 7.81
N PHE A 49 -10.33 -5.37 7.85
CA PHE A 49 -10.12 -4.04 7.29
C PHE A 49 -9.07 -4.02 6.17
N GLU A 50 -8.55 -5.18 5.76
CA GLU A 50 -7.49 -5.26 4.74
C GLU A 50 -7.91 -4.57 3.43
N CYS A 51 -9.14 -4.80 2.97
CA CYS A 51 -9.67 -4.20 1.74
C CYS A 51 -9.70 -2.66 1.78
N MET A 52 -9.66 -2.02 2.95
CA MET A 52 -9.60 -0.55 3.04
C MET A 52 -8.23 0.03 2.64
N LEU A 53 -7.21 -0.80 2.48
CA LEU A 53 -5.85 -0.37 2.13
C LEU A 53 -5.64 -0.18 0.63
N GLY A 54 -6.61 -0.57 -0.20
CA GLY A 54 -6.53 -0.51 -1.65
C GLY A 54 -7.92 -0.47 -2.28
N PHE A 55 -7.99 -0.83 -3.55
CA PHE A 55 -9.27 -1.14 -4.21
C PHE A 55 -9.36 -2.64 -4.47
N THR A 56 -10.57 -3.19 -4.36
CA THR A 56 -10.85 -4.58 -4.76
C THR A 56 -11.01 -4.69 -6.27
N GLN A 57 -11.06 -5.92 -6.80
CA GLN A 57 -11.31 -6.12 -8.23
C GLN A 57 -12.69 -5.56 -8.64
N SER A 58 -13.72 -5.78 -7.80
CA SER A 58 -15.07 -5.31 -8.08
C SER A 58 -15.17 -3.79 -8.07
N GLU A 59 -14.49 -3.11 -7.14
CA GLU A 59 -14.45 -1.65 -7.09
C GLU A 59 -13.76 -1.06 -8.32
N VAL A 60 -12.64 -1.66 -8.77
CA VAL A 60 -11.96 -1.22 -9.98
C VAL A 60 -12.81 -1.44 -11.22
N ASP A 61 -13.50 -2.58 -11.32
CA ASP A 61 -14.38 -2.85 -12.45
C ASP A 61 -15.56 -1.89 -12.51
N GLN A 62 -16.21 -1.63 -11.37
CA GLN A 62 -17.29 -0.65 -11.28
C GLN A 62 -16.79 0.75 -11.65
N LEU A 63 -15.65 1.17 -11.12
CA LEU A 63 -15.07 2.48 -11.41
C LEU A 63 -14.75 2.65 -12.90
N LEU A 64 -14.21 1.61 -13.54
CA LEU A 64 -13.98 1.66 -14.98
C LEU A 64 -15.28 1.70 -15.77
N ASP A 65 -16.30 0.94 -15.38
CA ASP A 65 -17.59 0.95 -16.07
C ASP A 65 -18.26 2.33 -15.96
N ASP A 66 -18.21 2.96 -14.78
CA ASP A 66 -18.68 4.32 -14.55
C ASP A 66 -17.91 5.33 -15.42
N ILE A 67 -16.58 5.22 -15.48
CA ILE A 67 -15.74 6.09 -16.31
C ILE A 67 -16.08 5.96 -17.80
N TYR A 68 -16.25 4.73 -18.30
CA TYR A 68 -16.60 4.49 -19.70
C TYR A 68 -17.96 5.09 -20.04
N HIS A 69 -18.91 4.96 -19.12
CA HIS A 69 -20.24 5.56 -19.26
C HIS A 69 -20.19 7.09 -19.24
N ASP A 70 -19.64 7.68 -18.19
CA ASP A 70 -19.70 9.12 -17.92
C ASP A 70 -18.88 9.94 -18.93
N TYR A 71 -17.82 9.36 -19.50
CA TYR A 71 -16.91 10.05 -20.41
C TYR A 71 -17.05 9.61 -21.87
N GLU A 72 -18.08 8.80 -22.18
CA GLU A 72 -18.39 8.31 -23.52
C GLU A 72 -17.15 7.72 -24.23
N ILE A 73 -16.45 6.82 -23.53
CA ILE A 73 -15.26 6.15 -24.06
C ILE A 73 -15.71 4.92 -24.85
N ASP A 74 -15.04 4.63 -25.98
CA ASP A 74 -15.35 3.46 -26.80
C ASP A 74 -15.25 2.16 -25.98
N PRO A 75 -16.37 1.42 -25.78
CA PRO A 75 -16.40 0.17 -25.02
C PRO A 75 -15.48 -0.91 -25.58
N GLY A 76 -15.09 -0.84 -26.86
CA GLY A 76 -14.16 -1.78 -27.49
C GLY A 76 -12.82 -1.89 -26.76
N SER A 77 -12.37 -0.81 -26.12
CA SER A 77 -11.11 -0.75 -25.37
C SER A 77 -11.19 -1.26 -23.92
N ARG A 78 -12.40 -1.45 -23.36
CA ARG A 78 -12.61 -1.73 -21.91
C ARG A 78 -11.87 -2.95 -21.40
N LYS A 79 -11.85 -4.02 -22.19
CA LYS A 79 -11.18 -5.27 -21.86
C LYS A 79 -9.66 -5.13 -21.81
N GLU A 80 -9.10 -4.38 -22.76
CA GLU A 80 -7.66 -4.10 -22.82
C GLU A 80 -7.23 -3.24 -21.63
N VAL A 81 -7.94 -2.14 -21.38
CA VAL A 81 -7.67 -1.23 -20.25
C VAL A 81 -7.74 -1.97 -18.91
N GLY A 82 -8.78 -2.79 -18.70
CA GLY A 82 -8.91 -3.61 -17.50
C GLY A 82 -7.76 -4.61 -17.33
N THR A 83 -7.30 -5.22 -18.42
CA THR A 83 -6.15 -6.14 -18.41
C THR A 83 -4.87 -5.42 -18.05
N VAL A 84 -4.63 -4.23 -18.61
CA VAL A 84 -3.46 -3.40 -18.29
C VAL A 84 -3.46 -2.99 -16.82
N ILE A 85 -4.59 -2.47 -16.32
CA ILE A 85 -4.75 -2.08 -14.91
C ILE A 85 -4.51 -3.27 -13.99
N LYS A 86 -5.13 -4.43 -14.27
CA LYS A 86 -4.97 -5.64 -13.46
C LYS A 86 -3.52 -6.12 -13.41
N ASN A 87 -2.86 -6.19 -14.56
CA ASN A 87 -1.49 -6.71 -14.64
C ASN A 87 -0.45 -5.81 -13.96
N HIS A 88 -0.71 -4.50 -13.88
CA HIS A 88 0.27 -3.55 -13.36
C HIS A 88 0.00 -3.09 -11.93
N TYR A 89 -1.26 -3.08 -11.50
CA TYR A 89 -1.66 -2.41 -10.26
C TYR A 89 -2.29 -3.34 -9.22
N ASN A 90 -2.74 -4.54 -9.60
CA ASN A 90 -3.25 -5.55 -8.68
C ASN A 90 -2.12 -6.45 -8.14
N GLY A 91 -2.37 -7.13 -7.02
CA GLY A 91 -1.48 -8.14 -6.44
C GLY A 91 -0.98 -7.82 -5.03
N TYR A 92 -1.52 -6.78 -4.38
CA TYR A 92 -1.12 -6.40 -3.03
C TYR A 92 -1.91 -7.19 -1.98
N HIS A 93 -1.17 -7.79 -1.03
CA HIS A 93 -1.70 -8.40 0.19
C HIS A 93 -0.95 -7.80 1.38
N PHE A 94 -1.68 -7.48 2.44
CA PHE A 94 -1.13 -6.81 3.62
C PHE A 94 -1.20 -7.70 4.87
N VAL A 95 -2.21 -8.60 4.94
CA VAL A 95 -2.45 -9.45 6.09
C VAL A 95 -2.43 -10.93 5.69
N ASP A 96 -3.31 -11.35 4.78
CA ASP A 96 -3.40 -12.74 4.32
C ASP A 96 -3.03 -12.87 2.83
N PRO A 97 -1.93 -13.56 2.48
CA PRO A 97 -1.55 -13.78 1.08
C PRO A 97 -2.52 -14.68 0.30
N SER A 98 -3.47 -15.33 0.97
CA SER A 98 -4.55 -16.10 0.35
C SER A 98 -5.87 -15.31 0.19
N GLY A 99 -5.92 -14.09 0.75
CA GLY A 99 -7.07 -13.19 0.66
C GLY A 99 -7.27 -12.60 -0.74
N GLU A 100 -8.21 -11.65 -0.88
CA GLU A 100 -8.37 -10.90 -2.13
C GLU A 100 -7.16 -9.99 -2.36
N ALA A 101 -6.61 -10.02 -3.58
CA ALA A 101 -5.55 -9.10 -3.97
C ALA A 101 -6.13 -7.70 -4.19
N LEU A 102 -5.44 -6.70 -3.66
CA LEU A 102 -5.85 -5.31 -3.77
C LEU A 102 -5.01 -4.57 -4.80
N TYR A 103 -5.63 -3.53 -5.35
CA TYR A 103 -5.00 -2.56 -6.23
C TYR A 103 -4.34 -1.45 -5.44
N ASN A 104 -3.13 -1.06 -5.86
CA ASN A 104 -2.48 0.14 -5.31
C ASN A 104 -3.25 1.40 -5.71
N SER A 105 -3.89 2.04 -4.73
CA SER A 105 -4.73 3.23 -4.95
C SER A 105 -3.99 4.38 -5.60
N THR A 106 -2.74 4.64 -5.23
CA THR A 106 -1.96 5.77 -5.75
C THR A 106 -1.66 5.61 -7.23
N ILE A 107 -1.13 4.45 -7.63
CA ILE A 107 -0.74 4.21 -9.04
C ILE A 107 -1.99 4.07 -9.91
N LEU A 108 -3.05 3.42 -9.40
CA LEU A 108 -4.32 3.34 -10.11
C LEU A 108 -4.92 4.73 -10.35
N MET A 109 -4.95 5.61 -9.34
CA MET A 109 -5.46 6.97 -9.52
C MET A 109 -4.62 7.79 -10.49
N PHE A 110 -3.30 7.60 -10.51
CA PHE A 110 -2.43 8.20 -11.52
C PHE A 110 -2.85 7.79 -12.93
N PHE A 111 -3.04 6.48 -13.17
CA PHE A 111 -3.50 5.96 -14.45
C PHE A 111 -4.86 6.54 -14.83
N LEU A 112 -5.85 6.46 -13.93
CA LEU A 112 -7.22 6.89 -14.20
C LEU A 112 -7.30 8.39 -14.50
N LYS A 113 -6.53 9.22 -13.79
CA LYS A 113 -6.44 10.66 -14.07
C LYS A 113 -5.98 10.94 -15.50
N TRP A 114 -4.98 10.22 -15.99
CA TRP A 114 -4.53 10.35 -17.38
C TRP A 114 -5.60 9.84 -18.35
N PHE A 115 -6.13 8.64 -18.08
CA PHE A 115 -7.12 7.97 -18.92
C PHE A 115 -8.37 8.83 -19.09
N LEU A 116 -8.86 9.48 -18.04
CA LEU A 116 -9.98 10.42 -18.09
C LEU A 116 -9.73 11.63 -19.00
N LEU A 117 -8.50 12.17 -18.98
CA LEU A 117 -8.16 13.37 -19.74
C LEU A 117 -7.83 13.09 -21.20
N LYS A 118 -7.27 11.91 -21.49
CA LYS A 118 -6.73 11.57 -22.81
C LYS A 118 -7.52 10.50 -23.54
N LYS A 119 -8.35 9.72 -22.83
CA LYS A 119 -9.05 8.52 -23.33
C LYS A 119 -8.10 7.48 -23.93
N GLU A 120 -6.86 7.48 -23.45
CA GLU A 120 -5.76 6.66 -23.93
C GLU A 120 -4.97 6.10 -22.75
N ILE A 121 -4.40 4.91 -22.94
CA ILE A 121 -3.50 4.28 -21.96
C ILE A 121 -2.22 5.14 -21.86
N PRO A 122 -1.74 5.48 -20.65
CA PRO A 122 -0.48 6.20 -20.50
C PRO A 122 0.71 5.42 -21.08
N GLU A 123 1.60 6.07 -21.81
CA GLU A 123 2.84 5.44 -22.30
C GLU A 123 3.70 4.86 -21.15
N ASN A 124 3.73 5.56 -20.02
CA ASN A 124 4.41 5.12 -18.80
C ASN A 124 3.37 4.66 -17.77
N LEU A 125 3.29 3.34 -17.58
CA LEU A 125 2.36 2.71 -16.64
C LEU A 125 2.83 2.78 -15.18
N THR A 126 4.06 3.22 -14.93
CA THR A 126 4.61 3.38 -13.59
C THR A 126 5.01 4.83 -13.37
N ASP A 127 4.59 5.41 -12.25
CA ASP A 127 5.18 6.66 -11.78
C ASP A 127 6.66 6.40 -11.47
N LEU A 128 7.55 7.20 -12.07
CA LEU A 128 8.99 7.13 -11.83
C LEU A 128 9.33 7.31 -10.35
N ASN A 129 8.48 8.00 -9.59
CA ASN A 129 8.59 8.20 -8.14
C ASN A 129 8.17 6.97 -7.31
N LEU A 130 7.47 6.01 -7.93
CA LEU A 130 6.97 4.79 -7.28
C LEU A 130 7.70 3.53 -7.78
N ARG A 131 8.84 3.69 -8.48
CA ARG A 131 9.70 2.57 -8.85
C ARG A 131 10.01 1.74 -7.62
N THR A 132 9.64 0.45 -7.65
CA THR A 132 9.92 -0.51 -6.59
C THR A 132 11.40 -0.47 -6.26
N ASP A 133 11.74 0.05 -5.09
CA ASP A 133 13.12 0.08 -4.63
C ASP A 133 13.57 -1.34 -4.30
N LEU A 134 14.19 -2.03 -5.26
CA LEU A 134 14.75 -3.37 -5.06
C LEU A 134 15.99 -3.38 -4.15
N SER A 135 16.34 -2.26 -3.51
CA SER A 135 17.39 -2.23 -2.48
C SER A 135 17.10 -3.19 -1.34
N TRP A 136 15.84 -3.46 -1.02
CA TRP A 136 15.47 -4.47 -0.03
C TRP A 136 15.87 -5.89 -0.48
N VAL A 137 15.70 -6.23 -1.77
CA VAL A 137 16.11 -7.53 -2.33
C VAL A 137 17.61 -7.71 -2.17
N LYS A 138 18.38 -6.67 -2.52
CA LYS A 138 19.85 -6.65 -2.30
C LYS A 138 20.20 -6.82 -0.83
N ARG A 139 19.39 -6.32 0.10
CA ARG A 139 19.66 -6.47 1.55
C ARG A 139 19.35 -7.89 2.04
N ILE A 140 18.24 -8.50 1.62
CA ILE A 140 17.88 -9.89 1.99
C ILE A 140 18.95 -10.89 1.51
N THR A 141 19.47 -10.66 0.30
CA THR A 141 20.49 -11.51 -0.32
C THR A 141 21.90 -11.26 0.24
N GLY A 142 22.03 -10.40 1.26
CA GLY A 142 23.32 -10.05 1.87
C GLY A 142 24.24 -9.26 0.94
N LYS A 143 23.65 -8.48 0.01
CA LYS A 143 24.32 -7.74 -1.07
C LYS A 143 25.10 -8.63 -2.02
N ASN A 144 24.82 -9.94 -2.05
CA ASN A 144 25.44 -10.86 -3.01
C ASN A 144 24.79 -10.66 -4.40
N PRO A 145 25.55 -10.24 -5.43
CA PRO A 145 25.00 -9.91 -6.74
C PRO A 145 24.31 -11.09 -7.43
N GLU A 146 24.90 -12.28 -7.34
CA GLU A 146 24.39 -13.48 -8.03
C GLU A 146 23.11 -13.99 -7.37
N LYS A 147 23.06 -14.04 -6.03
CA LYS A 147 21.81 -14.37 -5.30
C LYS A 147 20.73 -13.32 -5.55
N THR A 148 21.08 -12.05 -5.66
CA THR A 148 20.12 -10.98 -5.97
C THR A 148 19.52 -11.18 -7.35
N LYS A 149 20.36 -11.45 -8.37
CA LYS A 149 19.87 -11.74 -9.72
C LYS A 149 18.96 -12.96 -9.76
N GLU A 150 19.32 -14.04 -9.07
CA GLU A 150 18.52 -15.25 -8.99
C GLU A 150 17.14 -14.98 -8.36
N VAL A 151 17.11 -14.23 -7.26
CA VAL A 151 15.86 -13.83 -6.59
C VAL A 151 15.01 -12.92 -7.50
N ILE A 152 15.62 -11.93 -8.17
CA ILE A 152 14.90 -11.07 -9.12
C ILE A 152 14.33 -11.89 -10.28
N GLN A 153 15.09 -12.82 -10.84
CA GLN A 153 14.62 -13.70 -11.93
C GLN A 153 13.46 -14.58 -11.46
N LYS A 154 13.54 -15.16 -10.26
CA LYS A 154 12.45 -15.97 -9.69
C LYS A 154 11.19 -15.13 -9.43
N LEU A 155 11.34 -13.91 -8.92
CA LEU A 155 10.22 -12.98 -8.75
C LEU A 155 9.58 -12.63 -10.09
N ASN A 156 10.37 -12.37 -11.14
CA ASN A 156 9.86 -12.03 -12.46
C ASN A 156 9.13 -13.19 -13.17
N ILE A 157 9.45 -14.45 -12.82
CA ILE A 157 8.87 -15.62 -13.49
C ILE A 157 7.68 -16.19 -12.72
N GLY A 158 7.75 -16.24 -11.38
CA GLY A 158 6.78 -16.95 -10.55
C GLY A 158 5.94 -16.08 -9.62
N ASN A 159 6.23 -14.78 -9.50
CA ASN A 159 5.65 -13.83 -8.53
C ASN A 159 5.68 -14.27 -7.05
N LEU A 160 6.26 -15.43 -6.73
CA LEU A 160 6.27 -16.03 -5.41
C LEU A 160 7.63 -16.65 -5.13
N ILE A 161 8.14 -16.42 -3.93
CA ILE A 161 9.33 -17.09 -3.40
C ILE A 161 8.97 -17.63 -2.01
N PRO A 162 9.18 -18.93 -1.75
CA PRO A 162 9.01 -19.47 -0.42
C PRO A 162 9.97 -18.77 0.54
N TYR A 163 9.45 -18.31 1.67
CA TYR A 163 10.22 -17.60 2.68
C TYR A 163 10.05 -18.26 4.05
N ASP A 164 11.10 -18.18 4.86
CA ASP A 164 11.06 -18.56 6.27
C ASP A 164 10.76 -17.31 7.11
N LYS A 165 9.69 -17.36 7.90
CA LYS A 165 9.19 -16.19 8.65
C LYS A 165 10.20 -15.72 9.71
N ASP A 166 10.85 -16.65 10.41
CA ASP A 166 11.80 -16.33 11.48
C ASP A 166 13.11 -15.75 10.94
N THR A 167 13.62 -16.29 9.83
CA THR A 167 14.78 -15.76 9.11
C THR A 167 14.48 -14.40 8.50
N LEU A 168 13.27 -14.17 7.99
CA LEU A 168 12.88 -12.89 7.43
C LEU A 168 12.81 -11.82 8.53
N ILE A 169 12.13 -12.11 9.65
CA ILE A 169 11.99 -11.17 10.78
C ILE A 169 13.37 -10.83 11.38
N SER A 170 14.25 -11.81 11.57
CA SER A 170 15.58 -11.57 12.12
C SER A 170 16.47 -10.73 11.20
N LYS A 171 16.32 -10.88 9.87
CA LYS A 171 17.00 -10.03 8.87
C LYS A 171 16.33 -8.67 8.64
N PHE A 172 15.06 -8.52 9.00
CA PHE A 172 14.27 -7.28 8.95
C PHE A 172 14.14 -6.61 10.33
N ASN A 173 15.19 -6.66 11.15
CA ASN A 173 15.19 -5.94 12.42
C ASN A 173 15.24 -4.42 12.17
N MET A 174 14.14 -3.71 12.44
CA MET A 174 13.99 -2.25 12.26
C MET A 174 15.15 -1.41 12.82
N SER A 175 15.83 -1.84 13.89
CA SER A 175 17.02 -1.15 14.42
C SER A 175 18.20 -1.10 13.44
N GLN A 176 18.30 -2.08 12.54
CA GLN A 176 19.28 -2.12 11.46
C GLN A 176 18.84 -1.32 10.22
N PHE A 177 17.54 -1.02 10.08
CA PHE A 177 16.96 -0.31 8.94
C PHE A 177 16.91 1.21 9.16
N LEU A 178 16.66 1.66 10.39
CA LEU A 178 16.53 3.08 10.74
C LEU A 178 17.64 3.52 11.70
N THR A 179 18.87 3.67 11.19
CA THR A 179 19.97 4.29 11.96
C THR A 179 19.81 5.81 12.12
N LYS A 180 18.95 6.44 11.31
CA LYS A 180 18.45 7.81 11.51
C LYS A 180 16.98 7.86 11.10
N PHE A 181 16.15 8.38 12.01
CA PHE A 181 14.74 8.68 11.75
C PHE A 181 14.68 9.78 10.68
N PHE A 182 14.19 9.47 9.48
CA PHE A 182 13.79 10.48 8.51
C PHE A 182 12.26 10.55 8.53
N PRO A 183 11.65 11.63 9.02
CA PRO A 183 10.22 11.84 8.89
C PRO A 183 9.94 12.19 7.42
N ILE A 184 9.86 11.19 6.55
CA ILE A 184 9.40 11.39 5.19
C ILE A 184 7.87 11.37 5.25
N SER A 185 7.29 12.53 5.51
CA SER A 185 5.89 12.78 5.20
C SER A 185 5.79 12.90 3.68
N PHE A 186 5.38 11.84 3.00
CA PHE A 186 4.89 11.97 1.64
C PHE A 186 3.49 12.60 1.73
N PHE A 187 3.45 13.93 1.76
CA PHE A 187 2.27 14.66 1.33
C PHE A 187 2.27 14.63 -0.20
N ILE A 188 1.22 14.02 -0.77
CA ILE A 188 0.71 14.34 -2.12
C ILE A 188 -0.73 14.77 -1.91
#